data_AF-C0H4D2-F1
#
_entry.id   AF-C0H4D2-F1
#
_cell.length_a   1.000
_cell.length_b   1.000
_cell.length_c   1.000
_cell.angle_alpha   90.00
_cell.angle_beta   90.00
_cell.angle_gamma   90.00
#
_symmetry.space_group_name_H-M   'P 1'
#
loop_
_entity.id
_entity.type
_entity.pdbx_description
1 polymer ?
#
loop_
_entity_poly.entity_id
_entity_poly.type
_entity_poly.pdbx_seq_one_letter_code
_entity_poly.pdbx_strand_id
1 'polypeptide(L)'
;MKLDTVFKILLLVVIVFTICQIRTLNELMNILRDGDFIILIKNILYNLIINSNYFDIKNKWLSFYRTKYLIPQVSYFIFFLISGCITYVLKYILNKISNSLGEKLIPTKKWSHRIRRIKVQRFNLMFFNLFYFSLMSIFGFVVLRHETYFPTEMGGQGKLSDYFVDYPEQKTSNLIHLYYFLNGGYLITSVYSLLISEKLPDFYENFLQHLCAIILVYFSYSQNFIRVGAIIMLCHDICEIFSSACRVFVDTRYKFITVTSFCILFTSWGFLRLYIFVKRCILPIHRNFDIFIKYLKVETCIWLIFLLLVILLMNTYWLILMAKMFIHFIMSGKTEDILTRVSEMEHIENKNKKR
;
A
#
# COMPACT_ATOMS: atom_id res chain seq x y z
N MET A 1 -22.39 17.01 -0.57
CA MET A 1 -21.32 16.62 -1.53
C MET A 1 -21.31 15.10 -1.64
N LYS A 2 -21.32 14.49 -2.83
CA LYS A 2 -21.18 13.02 -2.94
C LYS A 2 -19.83 12.61 -2.36
N LEU A 3 -19.77 11.48 -1.65
CA LEU A 3 -18.54 11.00 -1.01
C LEU A 3 -17.39 10.87 -2.03
N ASP A 4 -17.69 10.42 -3.25
CA ASP A 4 -16.75 10.34 -4.37
C ASP A 4 -16.10 11.70 -4.71
N THR A 5 -16.84 12.81 -4.55
CA THR A 5 -16.30 14.16 -4.78
C THR A 5 -15.27 14.54 -3.72
N VAL A 6 -15.48 14.12 -2.46
CA VAL A 6 -14.50 14.34 -1.38
C VAL A 6 -13.19 13.65 -1.72
N PHE A 7 -13.24 12.40 -2.14
CA PHE A 7 -12.04 11.64 -2.50
C PHE A 7 -11.32 12.20 -3.73
N LYS A 8 -12.05 12.70 -4.73
CA LYS A 8 -11.45 13.37 -5.89
C LYS A 8 -10.73 14.66 -5.50
N ILE A 9 -11.33 15.47 -4.63
CA ILE A 9 -10.69 16.68 -4.12
C ILE A 9 -9.44 16.31 -3.31
N LEU A 10 -9.55 15.32 -2.42
CA LEU A 10 -8.44 14.87 -1.59
C LEU A 10 -7.28 14.32 -2.44
N LEU A 11 -7.60 13.57 -3.49
CA LEU A 11 -6.63 13.10 -4.49
C LEU A 11 -5.94 14.25 -5.22
N LEU A 12 -6.69 15.26 -5.64
CA LEU A 12 -6.13 16.44 -6.27
C LEU A 12 -5.17 17.18 -5.33
N VAL A 13 -5.57 17.37 -4.06
CA VAL A 13 -4.73 17.95 -3.01
C VAL A 13 -3.46 17.13 -2.84
N VAL A 14 -3.56 15.80 -2.75
CA VAL A 14 -2.39 14.91 -2.65
C VAL A 14 -1.42 15.06 -3.81
N ILE A 15 -1.93 15.10 -5.04
CA ILE A 15 -1.09 15.24 -6.23
C ILE A 15 -0.41 16.61 -6.25
N VAL A 16 -1.18 17.69 -6.08
CA VAL A 16 -0.68 19.06 -6.18
C VAL A 16 0.39 19.34 -5.13
N PHE A 17 0.14 19.02 -3.86
CA PHE A 17 1.10 19.28 -2.79
C PHE A 17 2.33 18.37 -2.90
N THR A 18 2.20 17.11 -3.33
CA THR A 18 3.36 16.25 -3.58
C THR A 18 4.24 16.83 -4.68
N ILE A 19 3.64 17.33 -5.77
CA ILE A 19 4.38 18.00 -6.84
C ILE A 19 5.12 19.23 -6.30
N CYS A 20 4.48 20.03 -5.43
CA CYS A 20 5.11 21.18 -4.77
C CYS A 20 6.27 20.80 -3.83
N GLN A 21 6.21 19.62 -3.20
CA GLN A 21 7.27 19.13 -2.32
C GLN A 21 8.48 18.60 -3.10
N ILE A 22 8.25 17.95 -4.24
CA ILE A 22 9.35 17.47 -5.10
C ILE A 22 10.03 18.66 -5.80
N ARG A 23 9.27 19.70 -6.16
CA ARG A 23 9.78 20.88 -6.89
C ARG A 23 9.07 22.16 -6.46
N THR A 24 9.82 23.24 -6.32
CA THR A 24 9.27 24.58 -6.05
C THR A 24 8.30 24.98 -7.17
N LEU A 25 7.13 25.56 -6.83
CA LEU A 25 6.09 25.94 -7.81
C LEU A 25 6.64 26.84 -8.93
N ASN A 26 7.64 27.68 -8.62
CA ASN A 26 8.34 28.53 -9.58
C ASN A 26 9.17 27.73 -10.62
N GLU A 27 9.84 26.64 -10.22
CA GLU A 27 10.60 25.79 -11.15
C GLU A 27 9.67 25.00 -12.08
N LEU A 28 8.49 24.59 -11.58
CA LEU A 28 7.47 23.94 -12.38
C LEU A 28 6.87 24.88 -13.42
N MET A 29 6.57 26.11 -13.01
CA MET A 29 6.07 27.15 -13.92
C MET A 29 7.11 27.47 -15.00
N ASN A 30 8.40 27.53 -14.65
CA ASN A 30 9.46 27.73 -15.64
C ASN A 30 9.57 26.56 -16.62
N ILE A 31 9.53 25.29 -16.17
CA ILE A 31 9.57 24.14 -17.10
C ILE A 31 8.31 24.04 -17.98
N LEU A 32 7.14 24.34 -17.43
CA LEU A 32 5.89 24.40 -18.20
C LEU A 32 5.92 25.53 -19.23
N ARG A 33 6.55 26.67 -18.89
CA ARG A 33 6.69 27.82 -19.78
C ARG A 33 7.75 27.60 -20.87
N ASP A 34 8.85 26.93 -20.54
CA ASP A 34 9.98 26.70 -21.45
C ASP A 34 9.79 25.47 -22.36
N GLY A 35 8.76 24.64 -22.12
CA GLY A 35 8.44 23.49 -22.99
C GLY A 35 9.39 22.29 -22.85
N ASP A 36 10.31 22.33 -21.88
CA ASP A 36 11.41 21.37 -21.70
C ASP A 36 11.03 20.02 -21.07
N PHE A 37 9.75 19.65 -21.12
CA PHE A 37 9.27 18.39 -20.54
C PHE A 37 9.91 17.15 -21.20
N ILE A 38 10.22 17.24 -22.50
CA ILE A 38 10.86 16.16 -23.27
C ILE A 38 12.33 16.00 -22.86
N ILE A 39 13.07 17.12 -22.69
CA ILE A 39 14.47 17.11 -22.23
C ILE A 39 14.53 16.54 -20.81
N LEU A 40 13.58 16.91 -19.95
CA LEU A 40 13.45 16.37 -18.60
C LEU A 40 13.25 14.85 -18.59
N ILE A 41 12.30 14.33 -19.39
CA ILE A 41 12.06 12.88 -19.51
C ILE A 41 13.31 12.18 -20.03
N LYS A 42 13.98 12.75 -21.04
CA LYS A 42 15.25 12.22 -21.56
C LYS A 42 16.35 12.17 -20.50
N ASN A 43 16.52 13.22 -19.70
CA ASN A 43 17.53 13.24 -18.64
C ASN A 43 17.24 12.22 -17.54
N ILE A 44 15.97 12.05 -17.15
CA ILE A 44 15.56 11.02 -16.19
C ILE A 44 15.84 9.62 -16.76
N LEU A 45 15.44 9.36 -18.01
CA LEU A 45 15.72 8.10 -18.69
C LEU A 45 17.23 7.85 -18.84
N TYR A 46 18.01 8.86 -19.19
CA TYR A 46 19.45 8.78 -19.36
C TYR A 46 20.16 8.49 -18.03
N ASN A 47 19.78 9.19 -16.95
CA ASN A 47 20.30 8.91 -15.60
C ASN A 47 19.91 7.51 -15.10
N LEU A 48 18.72 7.02 -15.47
CA LEU A 48 18.30 5.65 -15.18
C LEU A 48 19.14 4.64 -15.96
N ILE A 49 19.38 4.87 -17.26
CA ILE A 49 20.19 3.99 -18.11
C ILE A 49 21.65 3.93 -17.62
N ILE A 50 22.29 5.07 -17.33
CA ILE A 50 23.67 5.11 -16.82
C ILE A 50 23.78 4.41 -15.46
N ASN A 51 22.89 4.74 -14.52
CA ASN A 51 22.91 4.09 -13.21
C ASN A 51 22.51 2.61 -13.27
N SER A 52 21.96 2.15 -14.40
CA SER A 52 21.54 0.77 -14.63
C SER A 52 22.66 -0.13 -15.18
N ASN A 53 23.90 0.34 -15.26
CA ASN A 53 25.03 -0.53 -15.57
C ASN A 53 25.06 -1.75 -14.63
N TYR A 54 25.04 -2.95 -15.20
CA TYR A 54 24.96 -4.21 -14.44
C TYR A 54 26.07 -4.34 -13.39
N PHE A 55 27.29 -3.89 -13.72
CA PHE A 55 28.43 -3.90 -12.81
C PHE A 55 28.19 -3.03 -11.57
N ASP A 56 27.63 -1.83 -11.74
CA ASP A 56 27.33 -0.91 -10.64
C ASP A 56 26.21 -1.44 -9.76
N ILE A 57 25.16 -2.01 -10.36
CA ILE A 57 24.07 -2.66 -9.62
C ILE A 57 24.62 -3.84 -8.79
N LYS A 58 25.46 -4.69 -9.40
CA LYS A 58 26.07 -5.85 -8.72
C LYS A 58 26.93 -5.40 -7.54
N ASN A 59 27.77 -4.39 -7.71
CA ASN A 59 28.62 -3.87 -6.64
C ASN A 59 27.80 -3.24 -5.51
N LYS A 60 26.76 -2.47 -5.84
CA LYS A 60 25.82 -1.92 -4.85
C LYS A 60 25.10 -3.03 -4.09
N TRP A 61 24.67 -4.10 -4.77
CA TRP A 61 24.00 -5.24 -4.13
C TRP A 61 24.95 -6.04 -3.24
N LEU A 62 26.20 -6.25 -3.67
CA LEU A 62 27.23 -6.89 -2.84
C LEU A 62 27.58 -6.04 -1.62
N SER A 63 27.68 -4.72 -1.78
CA SER A 63 27.89 -3.78 -0.68
C SER A 63 26.73 -3.83 0.32
N PHE A 64 25.49 -3.79 -0.17
CA PHE A 64 24.27 -3.93 0.61
C PHE A 64 24.20 -5.26 1.38
N TYR A 65 24.52 -6.37 0.72
CA TYR A 65 24.50 -7.69 1.35
C TYR A 65 25.58 -7.83 2.44
N ARG A 66 26.76 -7.24 2.22
CA ARG A 66 27.90 -7.31 3.17
C ARG A 66 27.71 -6.40 4.38
N THR A 67 27.00 -5.29 4.24
CA THR A 67 26.81 -4.31 5.31
C THR A 67 25.58 -4.67 6.12
N LYS A 68 25.77 -4.99 7.40
CA LYS A 68 24.66 -5.37 8.29
C LYS A 68 23.75 -4.19 8.61
N TYR A 69 24.32 -3.01 8.79
CA TYR A 69 23.62 -1.78 9.12
C TYR A 69 23.93 -0.71 8.09
N LEU A 70 22.88 -0.12 7.53
CA LEU A 70 22.96 0.82 6.41
C LEU A 70 22.17 2.09 6.71
N ILE A 71 22.51 3.13 5.96
CA ILE A 71 21.75 4.38 5.84
C ILE A 71 21.12 4.37 4.44
N PRO A 72 19.85 4.79 4.28
CA PRO A 72 19.23 4.87 2.96
C PRO A 72 20.00 5.77 2.01
N GLN A 73 20.09 5.34 0.75
CA GLN A 73 20.72 6.09 -0.34
C GLN A 73 19.76 6.17 -1.52
N VAL A 74 19.80 7.30 -2.24
CA VAL A 74 18.99 7.51 -3.45
C VAL A 74 19.31 6.45 -4.52
N SER A 75 20.55 5.96 -4.58
CA SER A 75 20.98 4.90 -5.48
C SER A 75 20.21 3.57 -5.29
N TYR A 76 19.66 3.33 -4.09
CA TYR A 76 18.92 2.10 -3.77
C TYR A 76 17.47 2.10 -4.28
N PHE A 77 16.96 3.22 -4.82
CA PHE A 77 15.64 3.24 -5.47
C PHE A 77 15.56 2.29 -6.68
N ILE A 78 16.70 1.91 -7.28
CA ILE A 78 16.75 0.88 -8.32
C ILE A 78 16.24 -0.47 -7.80
N PHE A 79 16.49 -0.81 -6.53
CA PHE A 79 16.01 -2.06 -5.93
C PHE A 79 14.50 -2.09 -5.75
N PHE A 80 13.85 -0.94 -5.56
CA PHE A 80 12.39 -0.85 -5.59
C PHE A 80 11.82 -1.21 -6.96
N LEU A 81 12.45 -0.73 -8.04
CA LEU A 81 12.03 -1.04 -9.41
C LEU A 81 12.24 -2.51 -9.75
N ILE A 82 13.41 -3.08 -9.40
CA ILE A 82 13.71 -4.50 -9.59
C ILE A 82 12.69 -5.36 -8.82
N SER A 83 12.42 -5.02 -7.56
CA SER A 83 11.40 -5.67 -6.74
C SER A 83 10.00 -5.58 -7.35
N GLY A 84 9.65 -4.43 -7.94
CA GLY A 84 8.40 -4.25 -8.67
C GLY A 84 8.29 -5.19 -9.87
N CYS A 85 9.33 -5.29 -10.69
CA CYS A 85 9.38 -6.24 -11.80
C CYS A 85 9.22 -7.69 -11.33
N ILE A 86 9.93 -8.09 -10.27
CA ILE A 86 9.81 -9.43 -9.67
C ILE A 86 8.38 -9.67 -9.19
N THR A 87 7.79 -8.72 -8.48
CA THR A 87 6.42 -8.82 -7.96
C THR A 87 5.40 -8.96 -9.09
N TYR A 88 5.57 -8.22 -10.19
CA TYR A 88 4.73 -8.34 -11.38
C TYR A 88 4.84 -9.71 -12.04
N VAL A 89 6.05 -10.26 -12.17
CA VAL A 89 6.28 -11.61 -12.71
C VAL A 89 5.66 -12.68 -11.80
N LEU A 90 5.87 -12.59 -10.48
CA LEU A 90 5.25 -13.50 -9.50
C LEU A 90 3.72 -13.43 -9.58
N LYS A 91 3.15 -12.23 -9.71
CA LYS A 91 1.72 -12.03 -9.90
C LYS A 91 1.21 -12.69 -11.18
N TYR A 92 1.94 -12.57 -12.28
CA TYR A 92 1.59 -13.22 -13.55
C TYR A 92 1.61 -14.76 -13.45
N ILE A 93 2.65 -15.33 -12.83
CA ILE A 93 2.77 -16.78 -12.62
C ILE A 93 1.64 -17.28 -11.72
N LEU A 94 1.41 -16.64 -10.58
CA LEU A 94 0.41 -17.09 -9.61
C LEU A 94 -1.01 -16.90 -10.15
N ASN A 95 -1.26 -15.87 -10.96
CA ASN A 95 -2.54 -15.68 -11.66
C ASN A 95 -2.86 -16.84 -12.59
N LYS A 96 -1.89 -17.47 -13.27
CA LYS A 96 -2.15 -18.67 -14.09
C LYS A 96 -2.63 -19.85 -13.25
N ILE A 97 -2.00 -20.07 -12.10
CA ILE A 97 -2.34 -21.16 -11.18
C ILE A 97 -3.71 -20.89 -10.54
N SER A 98 -3.91 -19.69 -10.02
CA SER A 98 -5.14 -19.30 -9.33
C SER A 98 -6.33 -19.26 -10.29
N ASN A 99 -6.14 -18.95 -11.57
CA ASN A 99 -7.24 -18.90 -12.54
C ASN A 99 -7.92 -20.26 -12.72
N SER A 100 -7.13 -21.35 -12.71
CA SER A 100 -7.68 -22.71 -12.74
C SER A 100 -8.53 -23.00 -11.49
N LEU A 101 -8.10 -22.51 -10.32
CA LEU A 101 -8.84 -22.66 -9.07
C LEU A 101 -10.10 -21.78 -9.04
N GLY A 102 -10.00 -20.52 -9.47
CA GLY A 102 -11.11 -19.57 -9.48
C GLY A 102 -12.25 -20.01 -10.40
N GLU A 103 -11.93 -20.53 -11.58
CA GLU A 103 -12.92 -21.08 -12.51
C GLU A 103 -13.70 -22.28 -11.92
N LYS A 104 -13.04 -23.10 -11.08
CA LYS A 104 -13.67 -24.24 -10.40
C LYS A 104 -14.49 -23.83 -9.19
N LEU A 105 -14.02 -22.86 -8.40
CA LEU A 105 -14.65 -22.47 -7.14
C LEU A 105 -15.84 -21.52 -7.32
N ILE A 106 -15.81 -20.64 -8.34
CA ILE A 106 -16.85 -19.64 -8.57
C ILE A 106 -18.01 -20.25 -9.39
N PRO A 107 -19.25 -20.28 -8.86
CA PRO A 107 -20.40 -20.86 -9.55
C PRO A 107 -20.71 -20.18 -10.90
N THR A 108 -20.91 -20.99 -11.95
CA THR A 108 -21.23 -20.51 -13.31
C THR A 108 -22.65 -19.96 -13.45
N LYS A 109 -23.64 -20.58 -12.80
CA LYS A 109 -25.07 -20.26 -12.99
C LYS A 109 -25.56 -19.01 -12.24
N LYS A 110 -24.78 -18.49 -11.29
CA LYS A 110 -25.24 -17.40 -10.39
C LYS A 110 -25.09 -16.01 -11.04
N TRP A 111 -24.20 -15.85 -12.01
CA TRP A 111 -23.77 -14.54 -12.50
C TRP A 111 -23.70 -14.50 -14.03
N SER A 112 -23.86 -13.31 -14.61
CA SER A 112 -23.60 -13.09 -16.03
C SER A 112 -22.14 -13.39 -16.41
N HIS A 113 -21.88 -13.72 -17.68
CA HIS A 113 -20.54 -14.09 -18.13
C HIS A 113 -19.49 -12.98 -17.94
N ARG A 114 -19.89 -11.70 -18.08
CA ARG A 114 -19.00 -10.54 -17.82
C ARG A 114 -18.65 -10.42 -16.34
N ILE A 115 -19.66 -10.46 -15.46
CA ILE A 115 -19.46 -10.31 -14.01
C ILE A 115 -18.67 -11.49 -13.44
N ARG A 116 -18.92 -12.70 -13.95
CA ARG A 116 -18.14 -13.88 -13.57
C ARG A 116 -16.65 -13.68 -13.87
N ARG A 117 -16.29 -13.15 -15.05
CA ARG A 117 -14.89 -12.86 -15.38
C ARG A 117 -14.26 -11.86 -14.41
N ILE A 118 -14.97 -10.78 -14.05
CA ILE A 118 -14.50 -9.79 -13.07
C ILE A 118 -14.29 -10.44 -11.69
N LYS A 119 -15.22 -11.30 -11.25
CA LYS A 119 -15.10 -12.05 -9.99
C LYS A 119 -13.92 -13.02 -9.98
N VAL A 120 -13.69 -13.75 -11.08
CA VAL A 120 -12.54 -14.66 -11.22
C VAL A 120 -11.21 -13.90 -11.19
N GLN A 121 -11.12 -12.77 -11.91
CA GLN A 121 -9.93 -11.91 -11.87
C GLN A 121 -9.63 -11.37 -10.47
N ARG A 122 -10.68 -11.00 -9.71
CA ARG A 122 -10.54 -10.57 -8.31
C ARG A 122 -10.12 -11.69 -7.40
N PHE A 123 -10.71 -12.88 -7.57
CA PHE A 123 -10.29 -14.06 -6.84
C PHE A 123 -8.80 -14.30 -7.06
N ASN A 124 -8.32 -14.25 -8.30
CA ASN A 124 -6.90 -14.42 -8.61
C ASN A 124 -6.01 -13.36 -7.94
N LEU A 125 -6.43 -12.09 -7.98
CA LEU A 125 -5.70 -11.00 -7.35
C LEU A 125 -5.62 -11.16 -5.83
N MET A 126 -6.74 -11.51 -5.18
CA MET A 126 -6.80 -11.72 -3.73
C MET A 126 -6.05 -12.97 -3.32
N PHE A 127 -6.06 -14.01 -4.15
CA PHE A 127 -5.26 -15.21 -3.96
C PHE A 127 -3.77 -14.84 -3.98
N PHE A 128 -3.31 -14.09 -4.98
CA PHE A 128 -1.94 -13.59 -5.01
C PHE A 128 -1.58 -12.77 -3.77
N ASN A 129 -2.44 -11.81 -3.39
CA ASN A 129 -2.22 -10.99 -2.21
C ASN A 129 -2.14 -11.84 -0.93
N LEU A 130 -2.97 -12.88 -0.79
CA LEU A 130 -2.93 -13.78 0.37
C LEU A 130 -1.54 -14.43 0.51
N PHE A 131 -0.99 -15.01 -0.56
CA PHE A 131 0.34 -15.62 -0.50
C PHE A 131 1.44 -14.57 -0.27
N TYR A 132 1.38 -13.47 -1.01
CA TYR A 132 2.38 -12.40 -0.91
C TYR A 132 2.44 -11.81 0.50
N PHE A 133 1.30 -11.36 1.05
CA PHE A 133 1.26 -10.73 2.37
C PHE A 133 1.49 -11.72 3.51
N SER A 134 1.18 -13.01 3.33
CA SER A 134 1.56 -14.04 4.31
C SER A 134 3.09 -14.12 4.43
N LEU A 135 3.80 -14.20 3.29
CA LEU A 135 5.26 -14.22 3.29
C LEU A 135 5.86 -12.90 3.80
N MET A 136 5.32 -11.76 3.35
CA MET A 136 5.80 -10.45 3.77
C MET A 136 5.58 -10.17 5.26
N SER A 137 4.46 -10.59 5.83
CA SER A 137 4.22 -10.41 7.28
C SER A 137 5.12 -11.30 8.11
N ILE A 138 5.36 -12.56 7.69
CA ILE A 138 6.31 -13.45 8.36
C ILE A 138 7.71 -12.83 8.30
N PHE A 139 8.13 -12.39 7.11
CA PHE A 139 9.44 -11.76 6.91
C PHE A 139 9.59 -10.47 7.75
N GLY A 140 8.60 -9.58 7.69
CA GLY A 140 8.58 -8.34 8.47
C GLY A 140 8.61 -8.59 9.97
N PHE A 141 7.88 -9.59 10.48
CA PHE A 141 7.92 -9.95 11.89
C PHE A 141 9.28 -10.51 12.31
N VAL A 142 9.86 -11.43 11.54
CA VAL A 142 11.19 -12.00 11.83
C VAL A 142 12.27 -10.92 11.86
N VAL A 143 12.20 -9.98 10.92
CA VAL A 143 13.17 -8.89 10.81
C VAL A 143 13.01 -7.86 11.94
N LEU A 144 11.78 -7.52 12.34
CA LEU A 144 11.53 -6.48 13.34
C LEU A 144 11.54 -7.00 14.79
N ARG A 145 11.32 -8.29 15.03
CA ARG A 145 11.17 -8.85 16.39
C ARG A 145 12.32 -8.50 17.35
N HIS A 146 13.54 -8.38 16.83
CA HIS A 146 14.75 -8.14 17.62
C HIS A 146 15.18 -6.67 17.64
N GLU A 147 14.41 -5.78 17.01
CA GLU A 147 14.72 -4.35 16.95
C GLU A 147 14.20 -3.59 18.18
N THR A 148 14.98 -2.62 18.67
CA THR A 148 14.70 -1.87 19.91
C THR A 148 13.50 -0.93 19.82
N TYR A 149 12.96 -0.70 18.63
CA TYR A 149 11.79 0.15 18.39
C TYR A 149 10.53 -0.66 18.05
N PHE A 150 10.59 -1.99 18.04
CA PHE A 150 9.42 -2.82 17.75
C PHE A 150 8.38 -2.74 18.88
N PRO A 151 7.12 -2.35 18.62
CA PRO A 151 6.17 -2.02 19.66
C PRO A 151 5.79 -3.21 20.55
N THR A 152 5.61 -2.93 21.84
CA THR A 152 5.22 -3.92 22.85
C THR A 152 3.86 -4.56 22.56
N GLU A 153 2.95 -3.81 21.94
CA GLU A 153 1.62 -4.31 21.54
C GLU A 153 1.68 -5.40 20.45
N MET A 154 2.79 -5.50 19.71
CA MET A 154 3.00 -6.54 18.69
C MET A 154 3.97 -7.64 19.16
N GLY A 155 4.30 -7.68 20.46
CA GLY A 155 5.23 -8.66 21.05
C GLY A 155 6.69 -8.22 21.09
N GLY A 156 6.98 -6.93 20.82
CA GLY A 156 8.32 -6.35 20.98
C GLY A 156 8.63 -5.87 22.40
N GLN A 157 9.82 -5.31 22.57
CA GLN A 157 10.24 -4.65 23.82
C GLN A 157 10.51 -3.15 23.62
N GLY A 158 10.07 -2.61 22.47
CA GLY A 158 10.54 -1.31 22.02
C GLY A 158 9.86 -0.12 22.68
N LYS A 159 10.68 0.89 22.99
CA LYS A 159 10.24 2.15 23.58
C LYS A 159 10.00 3.20 22.50
N LEU A 160 9.07 4.12 22.78
CA LEU A 160 8.79 5.26 21.89
C LEU A 160 9.99 6.21 21.75
N SER A 161 10.90 6.24 22.73
CA SER A 161 12.15 6.99 22.69
C SER A 161 13.06 6.54 21.54
N ASP A 162 13.03 5.26 21.21
CA ASP A 162 14.06 4.62 20.37
C ASP A 162 13.79 4.80 18.87
N TYR A 163 12.61 5.34 18.54
CA TYR A 163 12.17 5.57 17.16
C TYR A 163 13.08 6.57 16.43
N PHE A 164 13.54 7.60 17.14
CA PHE A 164 14.29 8.73 16.56
C PHE A 164 15.68 8.93 17.17
N VAL A 165 16.19 7.93 17.90
CA VAL A 165 17.59 7.93 18.36
C VAL A 165 18.52 7.95 17.14
N ASP A 166 19.53 8.82 17.20
CA ASP A 166 20.53 9.10 16.16
C ASP A 166 19.97 9.71 14.86
N TYR A 167 18.77 10.29 14.89
CA TYR A 167 18.26 11.01 13.72
C TYR A 167 19.12 12.25 13.42
N PRO A 168 19.50 12.51 12.14
CA PRO A 168 19.03 11.86 10.89
C PRO A 168 19.83 10.63 10.41
N GLU A 169 20.98 10.31 11.02
CA GLU A 169 21.85 9.20 10.59
C GLU A 169 21.51 7.85 11.23
N GLN A 170 20.21 7.54 11.29
CA GLN A 170 19.74 6.29 11.85
C GLN A 170 20.20 5.11 11.01
N LYS A 171 20.98 4.22 11.62
CA LYS A 171 21.38 2.96 10.98
C LYS A 171 20.29 1.92 11.19
N THR A 172 19.91 1.22 10.12
CA THR A 172 18.92 0.14 10.13
C THR A 172 19.47 -1.13 9.49
N SER A 173 18.98 -2.28 9.95
CA SER A 173 19.40 -3.59 9.43
C SER A 173 19.13 -3.71 7.92
N ASN A 174 20.06 -4.29 7.17
CA ASN A 174 19.91 -4.52 5.73
C ASN A 174 18.63 -5.30 5.37
N LEU A 175 18.19 -6.23 6.22
CA LEU A 175 16.95 -6.97 6.01
C LEU A 175 15.70 -6.07 6.06
N ILE A 176 15.71 -4.99 6.84
CA ILE A 176 14.61 -4.01 6.88
C ILE A 176 14.57 -3.22 5.58
N HIS A 177 15.73 -2.84 5.04
CA HIS A 177 15.78 -2.21 3.73
C HIS A 177 15.26 -3.16 2.65
N LEU A 178 15.59 -4.45 2.71
CA LEU A 178 15.03 -5.45 1.79
C LEU A 178 13.50 -5.55 1.92
N TYR A 179 12.98 -5.56 3.15
CA TYR A 179 11.54 -5.51 3.42
C TYR A 179 10.88 -4.26 2.82
N TYR A 180 11.56 -3.11 2.88
CA TYR A 180 11.15 -1.88 2.22
C TYR A 180 11.11 -1.99 0.70
N PHE A 181 12.14 -2.58 0.09
CA PHE A 181 12.22 -2.76 -1.36
C PHE A 181 11.10 -3.68 -1.86
N LEU A 182 10.84 -4.78 -1.14
CA LEU A 182 9.77 -5.72 -1.46
C LEU A 182 8.40 -5.04 -1.46
N ASN A 183 8.05 -4.37 -0.36
CA ASN A 183 6.78 -3.68 -0.24
C ASN A 183 6.63 -2.50 -1.20
N GLY A 184 7.67 -1.69 -1.38
CA GLY A 184 7.62 -0.60 -2.35
C GLY A 184 7.49 -1.10 -3.79
N GLY A 185 8.12 -2.23 -4.13
CA GLY A 185 7.90 -2.93 -5.41
C GLY A 185 6.46 -3.39 -5.60
N TYR A 186 5.84 -3.92 -4.55
CA TYR A 186 4.41 -4.25 -4.56
C TYR A 186 3.54 -3.02 -4.80
N LEU A 187 3.82 -1.89 -4.12
CA LEU A 187 3.05 -0.66 -4.30
C LEU A 187 3.10 -0.15 -5.76
N ILE A 188 4.29 -0.16 -6.37
CA ILE A 188 4.47 0.21 -7.79
C ILE A 188 3.64 -0.72 -8.69
N THR A 189 3.75 -2.02 -8.47
CA THR A 189 3.02 -3.04 -9.24
C THR A 189 1.50 -2.88 -9.09
N SER A 190 1.03 -2.57 -7.90
CA SER A 190 -0.39 -2.38 -7.58
C SER A 190 -0.96 -1.11 -8.20
N VAL A 191 -0.23 0.02 -8.15
CA VAL A 191 -0.62 1.25 -8.86
C VAL A 191 -0.70 1.01 -10.37
N TYR A 192 0.32 0.38 -10.96
CA TYR A 192 0.31 0.04 -12.39
C TYR A 192 -0.89 -0.84 -12.77
N SER A 193 -1.15 -1.87 -11.97
CA SER A 193 -2.29 -2.78 -12.18
C SER A 193 -3.63 -2.05 -12.09
N LEU A 194 -3.77 -1.13 -11.13
CA LEU A 194 -4.98 -0.35 -10.92
C LEU A 194 -5.26 0.59 -12.10
N LEU A 195 -4.22 1.22 -12.66
CA LEU A 195 -4.35 2.13 -13.80
C LEU A 195 -4.79 1.45 -15.10
N ILE A 196 -4.39 0.19 -15.31
CA ILE A 196 -4.74 -0.59 -16.51
C ILE A 196 -6.10 -1.29 -16.37
N SER A 197 -6.53 -1.57 -15.13
CA SER A 197 -7.79 -2.26 -14.86
C SER A 197 -9.01 -1.40 -15.19
N GLU A 198 -10.15 -2.04 -15.43
CA GLU A 198 -11.43 -1.34 -15.60
C GLU A 198 -11.74 -0.47 -14.36
N LYS A 199 -12.17 0.78 -14.58
CA LYS A 199 -12.48 1.72 -13.50
C LYS A 199 -13.76 1.31 -12.79
N LEU A 200 -13.59 0.69 -11.63
CA LEU A 200 -14.68 0.31 -10.74
C LEU A 200 -15.18 1.52 -9.93
N PRO A 201 -16.38 1.44 -9.31
CA PRO A 201 -16.92 2.53 -8.50
C PRO A 201 -16.01 2.97 -7.34
N ASP A 202 -15.21 2.06 -6.79
CA ASP A 202 -14.25 2.27 -5.70
C ASP A 202 -12.84 2.67 -6.19
N PHE A 203 -12.69 2.97 -7.49
CA PHE A 203 -11.40 3.27 -8.11
C PHE A 203 -10.70 4.47 -7.46
N TYR A 204 -11.42 5.56 -7.18
CA TYR A 204 -10.82 6.78 -6.64
C TYR A 204 -10.35 6.60 -5.21
N GLU A 205 -11.12 5.89 -4.38
CA GLU A 205 -10.75 5.52 -3.02
C GLU A 205 -9.48 4.69 -3.01
N ASN A 206 -9.44 3.62 -3.82
CA ASN A 206 -8.26 2.76 -3.89
C ASN A 206 -7.04 3.51 -4.44
N PHE A 207 -7.22 4.30 -5.50
CA PHE A 207 -6.11 5.02 -6.12
C PHE A 207 -5.50 6.05 -5.16
N LEU A 208 -6.33 6.80 -4.45
CA LEU A 208 -5.89 7.74 -3.41
C LEU A 208 -5.03 7.04 -2.34
N GLN A 209 -5.49 5.91 -1.82
CA GLN A 209 -4.77 5.17 -0.79
C GLN A 209 -3.42 4.65 -1.30
N HIS A 210 -3.38 4.08 -2.51
CA HIS A 210 -2.15 3.56 -3.09
C HIS A 210 -1.16 4.68 -3.42
N LEU A 211 -1.67 5.83 -3.88
CA LEU A 211 -0.85 7.02 -4.13
C LEU A 211 -0.27 7.57 -2.83
N CYS A 212 -1.06 7.68 -1.76
CA CYS A 212 -0.54 8.10 -0.46
C CYS A 212 0.53 7.12 0.07
N ALA A 213 0.30 5.82 -0.08
CA ALA A 213 1.23 4.79 0.38
C ALA A 213 2.57 4.86 -0.36
N ILE A 214 2.58 5.00 -1.69
CA ILE A 214 3.84 5.09 -2.45
C ILE A 214 4.62 6.38 -2.12
N ILE A 215 3.92 7.51 -1.94
CA ILE A 215 4.54 8.78 -1.56
C ILE A 215 5.15 8.66 -0.15
N LEU A 216 4.41 8.11 0.81
CA LEU A 216 4.91 7.90 2.17
C LEU A 216 6.11 6.95 2.21
N VAL A 217 6.09 5.84 1.46
CA VAL A 217 7.25 4.93 1.39
C VAL A 217 8.45 5.62 0.78
N TYR A 218 8.26 6.41 -0.30
CA TYR A 218 9.34 7.16 -0.93
C TYR A 218 9.98 8.17 0.03
N PHE A 219 9.17 9.06 0.62
CA PHE A 219 9.68 10.07 1.55
C PHE A 219 10.22 9.46 2.84
N SER A 220 9.59 8.40 3.35
CA SER A 220 10.08 7.70 4.54
C SER A 220 11.47 7.10 4.31
N TYR A 221 11.72 6.53 3.13
CA TYR A 221 13.04 6.04 2.77
C TYR A 221 14.05 7.18 2.57
N SER A 222 13.69 8.22 1.80
CA SER A 222 14.59 9.36 1.52
C SER A 222 14.97 10.15 2.77
N GLN A 223 14.06 10.30 3.73
CA GLN A 223 14.28 11.08 4.96
C GLN A 223 14.66 10.20 6.17
N ASN A 224 14.99 8.93 5.92
CA ASN A 224 15.41 7.97 6.93
C ASN A 224 14.40 7.71 8.08
N PHE A 225 13.10 7.77 7.80
CA PHE A 225 12.03 7.37 8.74
C PHE A 225 11.73 5.86 8.68
N ILE A 226 12.73 5.06 8.31
CA ILE A 226 12.59 3.62 8.05
C ILE A 226 12.02 2.87 9.27
N ARG A 227 12.47 3.21 10.49
CA ARG A 227 12.02 2.54 11.73
C ARG A 227 10.50 2.63 11.89
N VAL A 228 9.93 3.84 11.78
CA VAL A 228 8.49 4.06 11.90
C VAL A 228 7.75 3.48 10.72
N GLY A 229 8.24 3.72 9.50
CA GLY A 229 7.58 3.23 8.30
C GLY A 229 7.56 1.71 8.20
N ALA A 230 8.57 0.99 8.69
CA ALA A 230 8.58 -0.48 8.72
C ALA A 230 7.47 -1.02 9.63
N ILE A 231 7.22 -0.38 10.77
CA ILE A 231 6.11 -0.74 11.68
C ILE A 231 4.77 -0.46 11.01
N ILE A 232 4.63 0.70 10.35
CA ILE A 232 3.42 1.03 9.58
C ILE A 232 3.14 -0.06 8.55
N MET A 233 4.15 -0.44 7.77
CA MET A 233 4.04 -1.45 6.72
C MET A 233 3.64 -2.80 7.30
N LEU A 234 4.28 -3.26 8.38
CA LEU A 234 3.92 -4.53 9.01
C LEU A 234 2.48 -4.55 9.53
N CYS A 235 2.03 -3.45 10.15
CA CYS A 235 0.64 -3.33 10.60
C CYS A 235 -0.36 -3.45 9.43
N HIS A 236 -0.01 -2.89 8.27
CA HIS A 236 -0.85 -2.98 7.08
C HIS A 236 -0.79 -4.38 6.47
N ASP A 237 0.39 -4.98 6.33
CA ASP A 237 0.59 -6.30 5.72
C ASP A 237 -0.19 -7.40 6.47
N ILE A 238 -0.16 -7.39 7.81
CA ILE A 238 -0.89 -8.37 8.63
C ILE A 238 -2.40 -8.31 8.35
N CYS A 239 -2.98 -7.11 8.29
CA CYS A 239 -4.39 -6.95 7.97
C CYS A 239 -4.72 -7.40 6.53
N GLU A 240 -3.79 -7.23 5.59
CA GLU A 240 -4.02 -7.66 4.20
C GLU A 240 -4.12 -9.18 4.06
N ILE A 241 -3.48 -9.97 4.94
CA ILE A 241 -3.67 -11.43 4.99
C ILE A 241 -5.15 -11.75 5.21
N PHE A 242 -5.75 -11.18 6.26
CA PHE A 242 -7.15 -11.45 6.61
C PHE A 242 -8.13 -10.88 5.59
N SER A 243 -7.83 -9.69 5.04
CA SER A 243 -8.60 -9.05 3.97
C SER A 243 -8.63 -9.95 2.72
N SER A 244 -7.46 -10.43 2.31
CA SER A 244 -7.31 -11.31 1.15
C SER A 244 -7.97 -12.65 1.39
N ALA A 245 -7.81 -13.27 2.57
CA ALA A 245 -8.46 -14.52 2.92
C ALA A 245 -9.99 -14.40 2.84
N CYS A 246 -10.57 -13.37 3.45
CA CYS A 246 -12.00 -13.12 3.39
C CYS A 246 -12.51 -13.00 1.95
N ARG A 247 -11.81 -12.21 1.11
CA ARG A 247 -12.22 -11.98 -0.29
C ARG A 247 -11.99 -13.20 -1.20
N VAL A 248 -11.03 -14.07 -0.89
CA VAL A 248 -10.85 -15.35 -1.59
C VAL A 248 -12.03 -16.28 -1.32
N PHE A 249 -12.49 -16.37 -0.06
CA PHE A 249 -13.52 -17.32 0.33
C PHE A 249 -14.96 -16.81 0.20
N VAL A 250 -15.21 -15.49 0.12
CA VAL A 250 -16.56 -14.91 0.11
C VAL A 250 -17.46 -15.41 -1.02
N ASP A 251 -16.88 -15.63 -2.20
CA ASP A 251 -17.61 -16.13 -3.38
C ASP A 251 -17.64 -17.67 -3.45
N THR A 252 -17.04 -18.35 -2.47
CA THR A 252 -16.98 -19.81 -2.38
C THR A 252 -18.10 -20.37 -1.48
N ARG A 253 -18.21 -21.70 -1.41
CA ARG A 253 -19.17 -22.38 -0.51
C ARG A 253 -18.75 -22.35 0.96
N TYR A 254 -17.50 -21.98 1.27
CA TYR A 254 -16.91 -22.05 2.60
C TYR A 254 -17.27 -20.83 3.47
N LYS A 255 -18.56 -20.72 3.82
CA LYS A 255 -19.08 -19.61 4.64
C LYS A 255 -18.39 -19.51 6.00
N PHE A 256 -18.12 -20.63 6.66
CA PHE A 256 -17.46 -20.65 7.97
C PHE A 256 -16.10 -19.96 7.94
N ILE A 257 -15.24 -20.31 6.97
CA ILE A 257 -13.92 -19.69 6.80
C ILE A 257 -14.04 -18.20 6.50
N THR A 258 -15.02 -17.81 5.68
CA THR A 258 -15.29 -16.40 5.35
C THR A 258 -15.69 -15.61 6.60
N VAL A 259 -16.61 -16.11 7.42
CA VAL A 259 -17.06 -15.42 8.64
C VAL A 259 -15.93 -15.33 9.66
N THR A 260 -15.19 -16.43 9.89
CA THR A 260 -14.06 -16.43 10.82
C THR A 260 -12.96 -15.46 10.38
N SER A 261 -12.57 -15.49 9.10
CA SER A 261 -11.58 -14.55 8.56
C SER A 261 -12.06 -13.10 8.61
N PHE A 262 -13.36 -12.86 8.39
CA PHE A 262 -13.96 -11.54 8.52
C PHE A 262 -13.93 -11.02 9.96
N CYS A 263 -14.24 -11.86 10.95
CA CYS A 263 -14.16 -11.46 12.36
C CYS A 263 -12.73 -11.10 12.78
N ILE A 264 -11.73 -11.89 12.34
CA ILE A 264 -10.31 -11.60 12.61
C ILE A 264 -9.86 -10.35 11.85
N LEU A 265 -10.32 -10.15 10.61
CA LEU A 265 -10.07 -8.94 9.84
C LEU A 265 -10.61 -7.71 10.56
N PHE A 266 -11.87 -7.75 11.01
CA PHE A 266 -12.53 -6.61 11.65
C PHE A 266 -11.79 -6.18 12.93
N THR A 267 -11.45 -7.14 13.79
CA THR A 267 -10.72 -6.88 15.04
C THR A 267 -9.28 -6.43 14.78
N SER A 268 -8.54 -7.13 13.92
CA SER A 268 -7.16 -6.78 13.57
C SER A 268 -7.06 -5.42 12.88
N TRP A 269 -8.03 -5.04 12.03
CA TRP A 269 -8.05 -3.75 11.37
C TRP A 269 -8.22 -2.61 12.37
N GLY A 270 -9.19 -2.71 13.28
CA GLY A 270 -9.37 -1.71 14.33
C GLY A 270 -8.14 -1.58 15.22
N PHE A 271 -7.53 -2.70 15.60
CA PHE A 271 -6.36 -2.70 16.48
C PHE A 271 -5.07 -2.20 15.79
N LEU A 272 -4.68 -2.79 14.66
CA LEU A 272 -3.41 -2.49 14.00
C LEU A 272 -3.46 -1.17 13.22
N ARG A 273 -4.52 -0.93 12.44
CA ARG A 273 -4.58 0.23 11.51
C ARG A 273 -5.17 1.49 12.12
N LEU A 274 -5.87 1.41 13.24
CA LEU A 274 -6.33 2.59 13.97
C LEU A 274 -5.55 2.77 15.27
N TYR A 275 -5.67 1.83 16.22
CA TYR A 275 -5.08 2.02 17.55
C TYR A 275 -3.54 2.07 17.53
N ILE A 276 -2.87 1.04 17.00
CA ILE A 276 -1.39 1.04 16.92
C ILE A 276 -0.92 2.14 15.97
N PHE A 277 -1.54 2.30 14.81
CA PHE A 277 -1.15 3.34 13.84
C PHE A 277 -1.15 4.75 14.45
N VAL A 278 -2.20 5.13 15.18
CA VAL A 278 -2.26 6.43 15.87
C VAL A 278 -1.24 6.50 17.00
N LYS A 279 -1.25 5.51 17.90
CA LYS A 279 -0.46 5.53 19.13
C LYS A 279 1.05 5.44 18.89
N ARG A 280 1.46 4.59 17.95
CA ARG A 280 2.86 4.21 17.69
C ARG A 280 3.45 4.85 16.45
N CYS A 281 2.67 5.44 15.54
CA CYS A 281 3.20 6.06 14.33
C CYS A 281 2.94 7.57 14.31
N ILE A 282 1.68 7.99 14.42
CA ILE A 282 1.33 9.42 14.32
C ILE A 282 1.78 10.21 15.56
N LEU A 283 1.46 9.73 16.77
CA LEU A 283 1.82 10.46 18.00
C LEU A 283 3.33 10.65 18.19
N PRO A 284 4.21 9.65 17.95
CA PRO A 284 5.65 9.85 18.09
C PRO A 284 6.24 10.81 17.08
N ILE A 285 5.73 10.83 15.84
CA ILE A 285 6.14 11.82 14.83
C ILE A 285 5.72 13.22 15.28
N HIS A 286 4.49 13.38 15.78
CA HIS A 286 4.01 14.67 16.26
C HIS A 286 4.79 15.18 17.48
N ARG A 287 5.10 14.30 18.45
CA ARG A 287 5.84 14.68 19.66
C ARG A 287 7.29 15.09 19.40
N ASN A 288 7.92 14.51 18.37
CA ASN A 288 9.29 14.83 17.98
C ASN A 288 9.36 15.84 16.83
N PHE A 289 8.27 16.58 16.58
CA PHE A 289 8.18 17.54 15.47
C PHE A 289 9.29 18.60 15.51
N ASP A 290 9.65 19.09 16.71
CA ASP A 290 10.71 20.08 16.92
C ASP A 290 12.09 19.59 16.47
N ILE A 291 12.34 18.28 16.55
CA ILE A 291 13.59 17.66 16.06
C ILE A 291 13.59 17.67 14.53
N PHE A 292 12.45 17.35 13.89
CA PHE A 292 12.39 17.25 12.43
C PHE A 292 12.50 18.59 11.72
N ILE A 293 11.89 19.64 12.25
CA ILE A 293 11.96 20.99 11.64
C ILE A 293 13.39 21.56 11.62
N LYS A 294 14.32 21.00 12.40
CA LYS A 294 15.74 21.37 12.37
C LYS A 294 16.48 20.82 11.14
N TYR A 295 16.06 19.67 10.63
CA TYR A 295 16.73 18.96 9.52
C TYR A 295 15.92 18.98 8.23
N LEU A 296 14.60 19.15 8.33
CA LEU A 296 13.65 19.13 7.21
C LEU A 296 12.91 20.46 7.11
N LYS A 297 12.47 20.80 5.90
CA LYS A 297 11.56 21.93 5.70
C LYS A 297 10.26 21.68 6.46
N VAL A 298 9.76 22.69 7.16
CA VAL A 298 8.50 22.63 7.92
C VAL A 298 7.35 22.16 7.03
N GLU A 299 7.28 22.65 5.79
CA GLU A 299 6.28 22.25 4.79
C GLU A 299 6.29 20.74 4.53
N THR A 300 7.48 20.13 4.42
CA THR A 300 7.64 18.69 4.20
C THR A 300 7.15 17.89 5.41
N CYS A 301 7.48 18.33 6.63
CA CYS A 301 6.99 17.67 7.84
C CYS A 301 5.47 17.71 7.95
N ILE A 302 4.86 18.87 7.70
CA ILE A 302 3.39 19.03 7.68
C ILE A 302 2.78 18.15 6.59
N TRP A 303 3.41 18.09 5.41
CA TRP A 303 2.96 17.26 4.30
C TRP A 303 2.92 15.76 4.66
N LEU A 304 3.96 15.25 5.29
CA LEU A 304 4.03 13.85 5.70
C LEU A 304 2.99 13.51 6.77
N ILE A 305 2.78 14.40 7.75
CA ILE A 305 1.74 14.23 8.76
C ILE A 305 0.35 14.24 8.09
N PHE A 306 0.12 15.14 7.13
CA PHE A 306 -1.13 15.18 6.37
C PHE A 306 -1.38 13.86 5.62
N LEU A 307 -0.39 13.30 4.94
CA LEU A 307 -0.53 12.00 4.26
C LEU A 307 -0.85 10.86 5.24
N LEU A 308 -0.24 10.84 6.42
CA LEU A 308 -0.57 9.85 7.46
C LEU A 308 -2.02 10.01 7.95
N LEU A 309 -2.51 11.25 8.08
CA LEU A 309 -3.91 11.53 8.43
C LEU A 309 -4.87 11.10 7.31
N VAL A 310 -4.50 11.28 6.04
CA VAL A 310 -5.29 10.77 4.91
C VAL A 310 -5.38 9.24 4.96
N ILE A 311 -4.28 8.53 5.22
CA ILE A 311 -4.32 7.07 5.39
C ILE A 311 -5.19 6.68 6.60
N LEU A 312 -5.10 7.39 7.72
CA LEU A 312 -5.96 7.13 8.89
C LEU A 312 -7.45 7.31 8.54
N LEU A 313 -7.79 8.38 7.81
CA LEU A 313 -9.14 8.63 7.33
C LEU A 313 -9.63 7.48 6.42
N MET A 314 -8.79 7.03 5.49
CA MET A 314 -9.09 5.89 4.63
C MET A 314 -9.30 4.61 5.44
N ASN A 315 -8.42 4.31 6.40
CA ASN A 315 -8.55 3.15 7.27
C ASN A 315 -9.84 3.19 8.11
N THR A 316 -10.25 4.37 8.55
CA THR A 316 -11.51 4.57 9.27
C THR A 316 -12.71 4.35 8.35
N TYR A 317 -12.66 4.91 7.14
CA TYR A 317 -13.70 4.72 6.12
C TYR A 317 -13.92 3.23 5.80
N TRP A 318 -12.84 2.49 5.56
CA TRP A 318 -12.92 1.05 5.31
C TRP A 318 -13.46 0.27 6.51
N LEU A 319 -13.11 0.64 7.74
CA LEU A 319 -13.67 0.01 8.94
C LEU A 319 -15.19 0.23 9.02
N ILE A 320 -15.67 1.44 8.69
CA ILE A 320 -17.11 1.73 8.65
C ILE A 320 -17.81 0.88 7.58
N LEU A 321 -17.20 0.71 6.41
CA LEU A 321 -17.75 -0.19 5.39
C LEU A 321 -17.79 -1.64 5.85
N MET A 322 -16.75 -2.13 6.53
CA MET A 322 -16.76 -3.46 7.12
C MET A 322 -17.85 -3.62 8.18
N ALA A 323 -18.05 -2.64 9.06
CA ALA A 323 -19.14 -2.66 10.03
C ALA A 323 -20.51 -2.73 9.34
N LYS A 324 -20.74 -1.95 8.27
CA LYS A 324 -21.99 -2.02 7.48
C LYS A 324 -22.20 -3.39 6.86
N MET A 325 -21.15 -4.02 6.33
CA MET A 325 -21.24 -5.40 5.81
C MET A 325 -21.58 -6.40 6.91
N PHE A 326 -21.00 -6.25 8.10
CA PHE A 326 -21.28 -7.14 9.21
C PHE A 326 -22.73 -7.06 9.66
N ILE A 327 -23.27 -5.84 9.77
CA ILE A 327 -24.69 -5.61 10.09
C ILE A 327 -25.58 -6.21 9.00
N HIS A 328 -25.27 -5.96 7.72
CA HIS A 328 -26.02 -6.55 6.61
C HIS A 328 -25.97 -8.08 6.63
N PHE A 329 -24.81 -8.67 6.95
CA PHE A 329 -24.65 -10.12 7.07
C PHE A 329 -25.52 -10.69 8.20
N ILE A 330 -25.56 -10.04 9.36
CA ILE A 330 -26.42 -10.44 10.49
C ILE A 330 -27.91 -10.35 10.10
N MET A 331 -28.32 -9.27 9.42
CA MET A 331 -29.71 -9.04 9.05
C MET A 331 -30.21 -9.93 7.90
N SER A 332 -29.38 -10.13 6.87
CA SER A 332 -29.79 -10.84 5.64
C SER A 332 -29.36 -12.30 5.60
N GLY A 333 -28.40 -12.73 6.42
CA GLY A 333 -27.77 -14.06 6.34
C GLY A 333 -26.98 -14.32 5.04
N LYS A 334 -26.83 -13.31 4.17
CA LYS A 334 -26.13 -13.40 2.89
C LYS A 334 -24.73 -12.79 2.98
N THR A 335 -23.74 -13.56 2.51
CA THR A 335 -22.37 -13.10 2.28
C THR A 335 -22.27 -12.49 0.88
N GLU A 336 -22.60 -11.22 0.74
CA GLU A 336 -22.37 -10.47 -0.49
C GLU A 336 -21.26 -9.44 -0.28
N ASP A 337 -20.29 -9.41 -1.21
CA ASP A 337 -19.22 -8.40 -1.19
C ASP A 337 -19.77 -7.04 -1.64
N ILE A 338 -20.30 -6.27 -0.69
CA ILE A 338 -20.89 -4.94 -0.93
C ILE A 338 -19.80 -3.89 -1.21
N LEU A 339 -18.56 -4.10 -0.76
CA LEU A 339 -17.46 -3.12 -0.81
C LEU A 339 -17.24 -2.57 -2.22
N THR A 340 -17.34 -3.44 -3.22
CA THR A 340 -16.95 -3.12 -4.60
C THR A 340 -18.13 -2.67 -5.48
N ARG A 341 -19.35 -2.62 -4.93
CA ARG A 341 -20.58 -2.17 -5.62
C ARG A 341 -20.81 -2.82 -7.01
N VAL A 342 -20.26 -4.02 -7.27
CA VAL A 342 -20.43 -4.68 -8.58
C VAL A 342 -21.87 -5.10 -8.82
N SER A 343 -22.60 -5.46 -7.77
CA SER A 343 -24.05 -5.72 -7.86
C SER A 343 -24.83 -4.45 -8.27
N GLU A 344 -24.37 -3.26 -7.88
CA GLU A 344 -24.97 -2.01 -8.34
C GLU A 344 -24.74 -1.80 -9.84
N MET A 345 -23.56 -2.17 -10.37
CA MET A 345 -23.30 -2.17 -11.81
C MET A 345 -24.28 -3.09 -12.56
N GLU A 346 -24.56 -4.29 -12.03
CA GLU A 346 -25.54 -5.21 -12.61
C GLU A 346 -26.96 -4.61 -12.60
N HIS A 347 -27.36 -3.97 -11.50
CA HIS A 347 -28.66 -3.30 -11.44
C HIS A 347 -28.77 -2.12 -12.42
N ILE A 348 -27.69 -1.35 -12.62
CA ILE A 348 -27.65 -0.25 -13.57
C ILE A 348 -27.66 -0.78 -15.01
N GLU A 349 -26.86 -1.80 -15.34
CA GLU A 349 -26.84 -2.44 -16.66
C GLU A 349 -28.21 -3.04 -17.01
N ASN A 350 -28.84 -3.75 -16.06
CA ASN A 350 -30.17 -4.32 -16.27
C ASN A 350 -31.26 -3.25 -16.40
N LYS A 351 -31.12 -2.10 -15.71
CA LYS A 351 -32.02 -0.95 -15.91
C LYS A 351 -31.81 -0.32 -17.30
N ASN A 352 -30.56 -0.18 -17.75
CA ASN A 352 -30.24 0.41 -19.05
C ASN A 352 -30.63 -0.49 -20.23
N LYS A 353 -30.64 -1.82 -20.07
CA LYS A 353 -31.15 -2.75 -21.09
C LYS A 353 -32.68 -2.81 -21.19
N LYS A 354 -33.38 -2.34 -20.14
CA LYS A 354 -34.86 -2.31 -20.09
C LYS A 354 -35.43 -0.97 -20.56
N ARG A 355 -34.60 0.05 -20.74
CA ARG A 355 -34.92 1.31 -21.44
C ARG A 355 -34.48 1.16 -22.88
#